data_AF-A0A803NLH9-F1
#
_entry.id   AF-A0A803NLH9-F1
#
_cell.length_a   1.000
_cell.length_b   1.000
_cell.length_c   1.000
_cell.angle_alpha   90.00
_cell.angle_beta   90.00
_cell.angle_gamma   90.00
#
_symmetry.space_group_name_H-M   'P 1'
#
loop_
_entity.id
_entity.type
_entity.pdbx_description
1 polymer ?
#
loop_
_entity_poly.entity_id
_entity_poly.type
_entity_poly.pdbx_seq_one_letter_code
_entity_poly.pdbx_strand_id
1 'polypeptide(L)'
;MQREILAVHKGENCPQRIVTCDFCEFPLPAIDLAEHQEVCGNRTELCALCNRYIRLRERYNHEIRCNGAPDDVVESSRDVRPAEREPGAPRRQPPPNEFSRRRIIFTIAITGIAVLIGSLFLQRK
;
A
#
# COMPACT_ATOMS: atom_id res chain seq x y z
N MET A 1 -4.37 -33.77 18.54
CA MET A 1 -5.29 -33.88 17.38
C MET A 1 -6.39 -32.82 17.33
N GLN A 2 -7.49 -32.85 18.10
CA GLN A 2 -8.61 -31.89 17.89
C GLN A 2 -8.23 -30.40 18.10
N ARG A 3 -7.28 -30.10 19.01
CA ARG A 3 -6.79 -28.73 19.24
C ARG A 3 -5.92 -28.20 18.09
N GLU A 4 -5.11 -29.04 17.46
CA GLU A 4 -4.27 -28.66 16.32
C GLU A 4 -5.14 -28.31 15.10
N ILE A 5 -6.21 -29.08 14.88
CA ILE A 5 -7.20 -28.81 13.82
C ILE A 5 -7.87 -27.45 14.03
N LEU A 6 -8.22 -27.10 15.27
CA LEU A 6 -8.81 -25.80 15.60
C LEU A 6 -7.82 -24.64 15.41
N ALA A 7 -6.54 -24.85 15.74
CA ALA A 7 -5.51 -23.84 15.54
C ALA A 7 -5.30 -23.53 14.05
N VAL A 8 -5.19 -24.57 13.21
CA VAL A 8 -5.08 -24.45 11.74
C VAL A 8 -6.34 -23.80 11.16
N HIS A 9 -7.53 -24.15 11.66
CA HIS A 9 -8.75 -23.48 11.23
C HIS A 9 -8.70 -21.98 11.51
N LYS A 10 -8.42 -21.57 12.75
CA LYS A 10 -8.38 -20.15 13.14
C LYS A 10 -7.30 -19.38 12.39
N GLY A 11 -6.15 -19.98 12.15
CA GLY A 11 -5.02 -19.34 11.46
C GLY A 11 -5.21 -19.20 9.96
N GLU A 12 -5.74 -20.22 9.29
CA GLU A 12 -5.66 -20.31 7.83
C GLU A 12 -7.02 -20.42 7.13
N ASN A 13 -7.99 -21.10 7.74
CA ASN A 13 -9.25 -21.47 7.07
C ASN A 13 -10.45 -20.62 7.51
N CYS A 14 -10.38 -19.97 8.66
CA CYS A 14 -11.49 -19.23 9.21
C CYS A 14 -11.81 -18.03 8.29
N PRO A 15 -13.05 -17.93 7.74
CA PRO A 15 -13.43 -16.82 6.87
C PRO A 15 -13.50 -15.48 7.62
N GLN A 16 -13.70 -15.54 8.94
CA GLN A 16 -13.74 -14.38 9.84
C GLN A 16 -12.36 -13.99 10.38
N ARG A 17 -11.28 -14.69 10.00
CA ARG A 17 -9.93 -14.29 10.41
C ARG A 17 -9.61 -12.91 9.82
N ILE A 18 -8.91 -12.10 10.59
CA ILE A 18 -8.46 -10.79 10.14
C ILE A 18 -7.24 -10.96 9.25
N VAL A 19 -7.32 -10.43 8.03
CA VAL A 19 -6.23 -10.35 7.06
C VAL A 19 -6.09 -8.90 6.61
N THR A 20 -4.96 -8.55 6.03
CA THR A 20 -4.69 -7.19 5.54
C THR A 20 -4.78 -7.13 4.03
N CYS A 21 -5.38 -6.08 3.50
CA CYS A 21 -5.38 -5.81 2.06
C CYS A 21 -3.96 -5.53 1.54
N ASP A 22 -3.53 -6.24 0.48
CA ASP A 22 -2.20 -6.07 -0.13
C ASP A 22 -1.94 -4.66 -0.71
N PHE A 23 -2.99 -3.91 -1.01
CA PHE A 23 -2.89 -2.59 -1.65
C PHE A 23 -2.84 -1.44 -0.64
N CYS A 24 -3.70 -1.46 0.37
CA CYS A 24 -3.88 -0.37 1.35
C CYS A 24 -3.56 -0.75 2.80
N GLU A 25 -3.16 -2.00 3.06
CA GLU A 25 -2.80 -2.53 4.39
C GLU A 25 -3.95 -2.45 5.42
N PHE A 26 -5.19 -2.22 4.97
CA PHE A 26 -6.37 -2.17 5.83
C PHE A 26 -6.71 -3.58 6.37
N PRO A 27 -6.91 -3.76 7.68
CA PRO A 27 -7.31 -5.04 8.25
C PRO A 27 -8.81 -5.29 8.11
N LEU A 28 -9.19 -6.45 7.57
CA LEU A 28 -10.58 -6.85 7.36
C LEU A 28 -10.75 -8.38 7.44
N PRO A 29 -11.99 -8.88 7.60
CA PRO A 29 -12.28 -10.31 7.52
C PRO A 29 -11.87 -10.90 6.18
N ALA A 30 -11.33 -12.12 6.18
CA ALA A 30 -10.90 -12.80 4.96
C ALA A 30 -12.02 -13.02 3.93
N ILE A 31 -13.27 -13.13 4.39
CA ILE A 31 -14.44 -13.23 3.51
C ILE A 31 -14.64 -11.97 2.64
N ASP A 32 -14.29 -10.79 3.15
CA ASP A 32 -14.52 -9.50 2.47
C ASP A 32 -13.29 -9.06 1.64
N LEU A 33 -12.16 -9.78 1.77
CA LEU A 33 -10.88 -9.38 1.19
C LEU A 33 -10.95 -9.25 -0.34
N ALA A 34 -11.57 -10.22 -1.03
CA ALA A 34 -11.60 -10.24 -2.49
C ALA A 34 -12.41 -9.06 -3.05
N GLU A 35 -13.63 -8.83 -2.54
CA GLU A 35 -14.48 -7.70 -2.95
C GLU A 35 -13.77 -6.37 -2.69
N HIS A 36 -13.17 -6.24 -1.51
CA HIS A 36 -12.37 -5.06 -1.17
C HIS A 36 -11.21 -4.86 -2.14
N GLN A 37 -10.45 -5.91 -2.49
CA GLN A 37 -9.30 -5.82 -3.39
C GLN A 37 -9.66 -5.43 -4.82
N GLU A 38 -10.84 -5.83 -5.30
CA GLU A 38 -11.34 -5.42 -6.62
C GLU A 38 -11.59 -3.91 -6.69
N VAL A 39 -12.17 -3.31 -5.65
CA VAL A 39 -12.38 -1.85 -5.60
C VAL A 39 -11.08 -1.12 -5.24
N CYS A 40 -10.38 -1.59 -4.21
CA CYS A 40 -9.18 -0.95 -3.67
C CYS A 40 -8.04 -0.95 -4.69
N GLY A 41 -7.82 -2.05 -5.42
CA GLY A 41 -6.75 -2.17 -6.41
C GLY A 41 -6.91 -1.22 -7.60
N ASN A 42 -8.14 -0.80 -7.90
CA ASN A 42 -8.46 0.16 -8.96
C ASN A 42 -8.29 1.63 -8.54
N ARG A 43 -8.13 1.91 -7.24
CA ARG A 43 -7.78 3.26 -6.77
C ARG A 43 -6.43 3.66 -7.34
N THR A 44 -6.30 4.94 -7.71
CA THR A 44 -5.06 5.49 -8.25
C THR A 44 -4.35 6.38 -7.23
N GLU A 45 -3.02 6.38 -7.28
CA GLU A 45 -2.14 7.28 -6.54
C GLU A 45 -1.23 8.02 -7.52
N LEU A 46 -0.83 9.24 -7.16
CA LEU A 46 0.09 10.02 -7.98
C LEU A 46 1.52 9.56 -7.70
N CYS A 47 2.23 9.10 -8.73
CA CYS A 47 3.64 8.81 -8.62
C CYS A 47 4.43 10.11 -8.47
N ALA A 48 5.19 10.25 -7.38
CA ALA A 48 5.98 11.46 -7.11
C ALA A 48 7.17 11.67 -8.06
N LEU A 49 7.60 10.61 -8.77
CA LEU A 49 8.74 10.68 -9.68
C LEU A 49 8.32 11.16 -11.07
N CYS A 50 7.27 10.56 -11.65
CA CYS A 50 6.81 10.87 -13.01
C CYS A 50 5.49 11.64 -13.06
N ASN A 51 4.88 11.99 -11.93
CA ASN A 51 3.59 12.68 -11.84
C ASN A 51 2.44 11.98 -12.60
N ARG A 52 2.52 10.67 -12.80
CA ARG A 52 1.44 9.86 -13.39
C ARG A 52 0.56 9.24 -12.32
N TYR A 53 -0.74 9.23 -12.57
CA TYR A 53 -1.68 8.45 -11.75
C TYR A 53 -1.54 6.98 -12.10
N ILE A 54 -1.21 6.17 -11.10
CA ILE A 54 -0.99 4.73 -11.23
C ILE A 54 -1.98 3.99 -10.35
N ARG A 55 -2.51 2.87 -10.84
CA ARG A 55 -3.40 2.03 -10.02
C ARG A 55 -2.61 1.34 -8.93
N LEU A 56 -3.20 1.16 -7.76
CA LEU A 56 -2.53 0.49 -6.63
C LEU A 56 -2.06 -0.93 -6.99
N ARG A 57 -2.87 -1.68 -7.75
CA ARG A 57 -2.49 -3.01 -8.25
C ARG A 57 -1.24 -2.99 -9.15
N GLU A 58 -0.99 -1.89 -9.84
CA GLU A 58 0.11 -1.74 -10.79
C GLU A 58 1.35 -1.07 -10.17
N ARG A 59 1.26 -0.61 -8.91
CA ARG A 59 2.29 0.20 -8.26
C ARG A 59 3.66 -0.46 -8.26
N TYR A 60 3.73 -1.75 -7.90
CA TYR A 60 5.00 -2.48 -7.87
C TYR A 60 5.67 -2.57 -9.25
N ASN A 61 4.88 -2.89 -10.28
CA ASN A 61 5.38 -2.94 -11.66
C ASN A 61 5.80 -1.56 -12.17
N HIS A 62 5.08 -0.51 -11.76
CA HIS A 62 5.44 0.86 -12.08
C HIS A 62 6.74 1.27 -11.40
N GLU A 63 6.94 1.00 -10.10
CA GLU A 63 8.15 1.37 -9.36
C GLU A 63 9.42 0.82 -10.02
N ILE A 64 9.37 -0.42 -10.51
CA ILE A 64 10.51 -1.06 -11.20
C ILE A 64 10.81 -0.41 -12.56
N ARG A 65 9.78 0.08 -13.26
CA ARG A 65 9.88 0.64 -14.61
C ARG A 65 9.79 2.16 -14.66
N CYS A 66 9.77 2.83 -13.51
CA CYS A 66 9.52 4.25 -13.45
C CYS A 66 10.78 5.00 -13.89
N ASN A 67 10.72 5.67 -15.03
CA ASN A 67 11.85 6.43 -15.57
C ASN A 67 11.94 7.86 -15.02
N GLY A 68 11.03 8.27 -14.11
CA GLY A 68 10.97 9.63 -13.57
C GLY A 68 10.62 10.74 -14.58
N ALA A 69 10.53 10.43 -15.87
CA ALA A 69 10.08 11.37 -16.88
C ALA A 69 8.55 11.54 -16.75
N PRO A 70 8.04 12.77 -16.58
CA PRO A 70 6.62 13.03 -16.78
C PRO A 70 6.26 12.76 -18.25
N ASP A 71 5.20 11.99 -18.48
CA ASP A 71 4.59 11.95 -19.81
C ASP A 71 3.83 13.27 -19.99
N ASP A 72 4.33 14.15 -20.85
CA ASP A 72 3.55 15.29 -21.38
C ASP A 72 2.42 14.81 -22.33
N VAL A 73 2.35 13.50 -22.59
CA VAL A 73 1.30 12.88 -23.39
C VAL A 73 0.10 12.64 -22.49
N VAL A 74 -0.65 13.72 -22.26
CA VAL A 74 -2.10 13.62 -22.10
C VAL A 74 -2.59 12.83 -23.30
N GLU A 75 -2.94 11.56 -23.10
CA GLU A 75 -3.72 10.79 -24.07
C GLU A 75 -5.09 11.48 -24.18
N SER A 76 -5.11 12.47 -25.06
CA SER A 76 -6.27 13.21 -25.52
C SER A 76 -7.14 12.26 -26.33
N SER A 77 -7.88 11.39 -25.64
CA SER A 77 -8.98 10.64 -26.25
C SER A 77 -10.16 10.56 -25.29
N ARG A 78 -10.65 11.72 -24.86
CA ARG A 78 -12.06 11.90 -24.54
C ARG A 78 -12.52 13.19 -25.18
N ASP A 79 -13.25 13.04 -26.28
CA ASP A 79 -14.18 14.03 -26.79
C ASP A 79 -15.10 14.48 -25.65
N VAL A 80 -14.74 15.57 -24.98
CA VAL A 80 -15.64 16.27 -24.06
C VAL A 80 -15.60 17.73 -24.47
N ARG A 81 -16.75 18.18 -24.97
CA ARG A 81 -17.05 19.54 -25.43
C ARG A 81 -16.56 20.60 -24.43
N PRO A 82 -16.08 21.77 -24.89
CA PRO A 82 -15.60 22.81 -24.00
C PRO A 82 -16.79 23.49 -23.31
N ALA A 83 -16.87 23.34 -21.99
CA ALA A 83 -17.64 24.26 -21.15
C ALA A 83 -16.64 25.17 -20.43
N GLU A 84 -16.74 26.46 -20.72
CA GLU A 84 -15.96 27.56 -20.15
C GLU A 84 -16.14 27.69 -18.61
N ARG A 85 -15.19 28.40 -17.96
CA ARG A 85 -15.09 28.88 -16.55
C ARG A 85 -14.33 28.00 -15.55
N GLU A 86 -13.43 28.48 -14.68
CA GLU A 86 -12.85 29.79 -14.25
C GLU A 86 -11.47 29.48 -13.62
N PRO A 87 -10.52 30.44 -13.52
CA PRO A 87 -9.21 30.22 -12.92
C PRO A 87 -9.25 30.45 -11.40
N GLY A 88 -9.04 29.39 -10.61
CA GLY A 88 -8.75 29.56 -9.19
C GLY A 88 -9.25 28.43 -8.29
N ALA A 89 -8.46 27.37 -8.16
CA ALA A 89 -8.55 26.47 -7.01
C ALA A 89 -7.14 26.15 -6.51
N PRO A 90 -6.85 26.32 -5.20
CA PRO A 90 -5.54 26.01 -4.68
C PRO A 90 -5.29 24.50 -4.78
N ARG A 91 -4.13 24.13 -5.35
CA ARG A 91 -3.60 22.76 -5.35
C ARG A 91 -3.67 22.21 -3.92
N ARG A 92 -4.54 21.23 -3.68
CA ARG A 92 -4.50 20.42 -2.46
C ARG A 92 -3.18 19.63 -2.48
N GLN A 93 -2.21 20.07 -1.70
CA GLN A 93 -1.02 19.27 -1.41
C GLN A 93 -1.48 18.03 -0.63
N PRO A 94 -1.21 16.80 -1.13
CA PRO A 94 -1.39 15.61 -0.31
C PRO A 94 -0.32 15.58 0.79
N PRO A 95 -0.61 14.97 1.95
CA PRO A 95 0.37 14.79 3.02
C PRO A 95 1.57 13.96 2.52
N PRO A 96 2.78 14.18 3.08
CA PRO A 96 3.98 13.49 2.63
C PRO A 96 3.88 11.99 2.92
N ASN A 97 4.19 11.18 1.90
CA ASN A 97 4.33 9.72 1.87
C ASN A 97 4.48 9.03 3.26
N GLU A 98 3.37 8.81 3.95
CA GLU A 98 3.37 8.08 5.24
C GLU A 98 3.74 6.61 5.07
N PHE A 99 3.44 6.01 3.91
CA PHE A 99 3.68 4.58 3.65
C PHE A 99 5.17 4.22 3.64
N SER A 100 6.01 5.04 3.00
CA SER A 100 7.46 4.84 2.98
C SER A 100 8.08 5.05 4.37
N ARG A 101 7.61 6.08 5.10
CA ARG A 101 8.07 6.37 6.46
C ARG A 101 7.68 5.26 7.44
N ARG A 102 6.46 4.70 7.36
CA ARG A 102 6.02 3.60 8.23
C ARG A 102 6.84 2.33 7.99
N ARG A 103 7.06 1.93 6.74
CA ARG A 103 7.91 0.76 6.41
C ARG A 103 9.35 0.93 6.91
N ILE A 104 9.93 2.12 6.78
CA ILE A 104 11.28 2.43 7.29
C ILE A 104 11.32 2.40 8.83
N ILE A 105 10.31 2.95 9.50
CA ILE A 105 10.26 2.92 10.98
C ILE A 105 10.13 1.47 11.49
N PHE A 106 9.30 0.64 10.85
CA PHE A 106 9.15 -0.76 11.24
C PHE A 106 10.44 -1.57 11.05
N THR A 107 11.18 -1.36 9.95
CA THR A 107 12.46 -2.07 9.74
C THR A 107 13.54 -1.63 10.74
N ILE A 108 13.62 -0.33 11.06
CA ILE A 108 14.56 0.18 12.08
C ILE A 108 14.19 -0.38 13.47
N ALA A 109 12.91 -0.43 13.82
CA ALA A 109 12.47 -0.96 15.12
C ALA A 109 12.79 -2.46 15.27
N ILE A 110 12.52 -3.27 14.23
CA ILE A 110 12.77 -4.72 14.24
C ILE A 110 14.28 -5.02 14.36
N THR A 111 15.10 -4.32 13.58
CA THR A 111 16.56 -4.50 13.63
C THR A 111 17.16 -4.03 14.95
N GLY A 112 16.68 -2.91 15.52
CA GLY A 112 17.09 -2.44 16.84
C GLY A 112 16.76 -3.41 17.97
N ILE A 113 15.55 -3.98 17.99
CA ILE A 113 15.13 -4.97 19.00
C ILE A 113 16.01 -6.23 18.92
N ALA A 114 16.32 -6.73 17.73
CA ALA A 114 17.17 -7.90 17.55
C ALA A 114 18.59 -7.70 18.11
N VAL A 115 19.19 -6.53 17.88
CA VAL A 115 20.53 -6.19 18.40
C VAL A 115 20.53 -6.06 19.93
N LEU A 116 19.52 -5.41 20.51
CA LEU A 116 19.39 -5.28 21.97
C LEU A 116 19.25 -6.64 22.65
N ILE A 117 18.38 -7.51 22.13
CA ILE A 117 18.22 -8.87 22.66
C ILE A 117 19.54 -9.64 22.56
N GLY A 118 20.21 -9.62 21.40
CA GLY A 118 21.50 -10.29 21.22
C GLY A 118 22.58 -9.83 22.21
N SER A 119 22.67 -8.52 22.46
CA SER A 119 23.65 -7.96 23.40
C SER A 119 23.39 -8.31 24.87
N LEU A 120 22.12 -8.42 25.30
CA LEU A 120 21.76 -8.86 26.65
C LEU A 120 22.09 -10.34 26.89
N PHE A 121 21.96 -11.19 25.86
CA PHE A 121 22.33 -12.60 25.95
C PHE A 121 23.86 -12.82 25.97
N LEU A 122 24.63 -11.95 25.31
CA LEU A 122 26.11 -12.01 25.32
C LEU A 122 26.73 -11.45 26.61
N GLN A 123 26.09 -10.49 27.28
CA GLN A 123 26.54 -9.94 28.58
C GLN A 123 26.27 -10.88 29.76
N ARG A 124 25.46 -11.92 29.58
CA ARG A 124 25.08 -12.89 30.63
C ARG A 124 25.87 -14.20 30.61
N LYS A 125 26.99 -14.25 29.87
CA LYS A 125 27.90 -15.39 29.81
C LYS A 125 29.32 -14.93 30.13
#